data_AF-A0A7C2RSM0-F1
#
_entry.id   AF-A0A7C2RSM0-F1
#
_cell.length_a   1.000
_cell.length_b   1.000
_cell.length_c   1.000
_cell.angle_alpha   90.00
_cell.angle_beta   90.00
_cell.angle_gamma   90.00
#
_symmetry.space_group_name_H-M   'P 1'
#
loop_
_entity.id
_entity.type
_entity.pdbx_description
1 polymer ?
#
loop_
_entity_poly.entity_id
_entity_poly.type
_entity_poly.pdbx_seq_one_letter_code
_entity_poly.pdbx_strand_id
1 'polypeptide(L)'
;MSFVRVLSVILAVGFIAINIAIPLPHFIVIENIMLSVLLIGGAILTMSKRNLGLSILAISSLYYSGRISRSVITTMGTLAPLWETHAPVFIVLMILGVMSIAMLSKR
;
A
#
# COMPACT_ATOMS: atom_id res chain seq x y z
N MET A 1 -18.12 -1.59 1.41
CA MET A 1 -17.36 -0.36 1.76
C MET A 1 -16.52 -0.55 3.03
N SER A 2 -17.07 -1.18 4.07
CA SER A 2 -16.34 -1.54 5.30
C SER A 2 -15.05 -2.33 5.01
N PHE A 3 -15.09 -3.32 4.11
CA PHE A 3 -13.93 -4.16 3.80
C PHE A 3 -12.71 -3.37 3.31
N VAL A 4 -12.87 -2.47 2.32
CA VAL A 4 -11.76 -1.64 1.79
C VAL A 4 -11.16 -0.75 2.88
N ARG A 5 -11.99 -0.22 3.79
CA ARG A 5 -11.51 0.59 4.92
C ARG A 5 -10.70 -0.26 5.89
N VAL A 6 -11.24 -1.41 6.30
CA VAL A 6 -10.56 -2.33 7.22
C VAL A 6 -9.24 -2.80 6.62
N LEU A 7 -9.25 -3.20 5.36
CA LEU A 7 -8.04 -3.64 4.65
C LEU A 7 -6.99 -2.53 4.57
N SER A 8 -7.41 -1.30 4.27
CA SER A 8 -6.53 -0.13 4.27
C SER A 8 -5.88 0.14 5.63
N VAL A 9 -6.67 0.05 6.70
CA VAL A 9 -6.18 0.24 8.08
C VAL A 9 -5.21 -0.88 8.47
N ILE A 10 -5.53 -2.13 8.17
CA ILE A 10 -4.64 -3.28 8.44
C ILE A 10 -3.30 -3.08 7.72
N LEU A 11 -3.31 -2.70 6.44
CA LEU A 11 -2.10 -2.41 5.69
C LEU A 11 -1.30 -1.26 6.32
N ALA A 12 -1.95 -0.16 6.67
CA ALA A 12 -1.30 0.98 7.31
C ALA A 12 -0.61 0.59 8.63
N VAL A 13 -1.30 -0.19 9.47
CA VAL A 13 -0.73 -0.72 10.72
C VAL A 13 0.46 -1.63 10.41
N GLY A 14 0.36 -2.49 9.39
CA GLY A 14 1.46 -3.35 8.95
C GLY A 14 2.72 -2.58 8.56
N PHE A 15 2.58 -1.51 7.77
CA PHE A 15 3.71 -0.65 7.37
C PHE A 15 4.35 0.08 8.55
N ILE A 16 3.54 0.56 9.52
CA ILE A 16 4.06 1.17 10.75
C ILE A 16 4.76 0.12 11.63
N ALA A 17 4.18 -1.07 11.78
CA ALA A 17 4.75 -2.13 12.60
C ALA A 17 6.13 -2.58 12.08
N ILE A 18 6.29 -2.67 10.76
CA ILE A 18 7.57 -3.01 10.12
C ILE A 18 8.67 -1.97 10.45
N ASN A 19 8.33 -0.68 10.50
CA ASN A 19 9.28 0.37 10.89
C ASN A 19 9.81 0.20 12.32
N ILE A 20 9.04 -0.45 13.20
CA ILE A 20 9.42 -0.70 14.60
C ILE A 20 10.15 -2.04 14.72
N ALA A 21 9.73 -3.05 13.96
CA ALA A 21 10.23 -4.42 14.08
C ALA A 21 11.62 -4.61 13.47
N ILE A 22 11.99 -3.83 12.44
CA ILE A 22 13.22 -4.03 11.67
C ILE A 22 13.95 -2.69 11.51
N PRO A 23 15.28 -2.63 11.71
CA PRO A 23 16.06 -1.43 11.42
C PRO A 23 16.11 -1.21 9.91
N LEU A 24 15.28 -0.30 9.43
CA LEU A 24 15.19 0.08 8.02
C LEU A 24 15.96 1.38 7.74
N PRO A 25 16.51 1.55 6.51
CA PRO A 25 17.02 2.83 6.06
C PRO A 25 15.98 3.94 6.20
N HIS A 26 16.41 5.15 6.59
CA HIS A 26 15.52 6.29 6.85
C HIS A 26 14.56 6.60 5.68
N PHE A 27 14.99 6.43 4.43
CA PHE A 27 14.13 6.67 3.27
C PHE A 27 12.96 5.69 3.19
N ILE A 28 13.15 4.41 3.57
CA ILE A 28 12.08 3.41 3.61
C ILE A 28 11.11 3.71 4.75
N VAL A 29 11.62 4.15 5.90
CA VAL A 29 10.80 4.53 7.05
C VAL A 29 9.84 5.67 6.69
N ILE A 30 10.37 6.74 6.06
CA ILE A 30 9.57 7.88 5.61
C ILE A 30 8.50 7.43 4.62
N GLU A 31 8.88 6.58 3.67
CA GLU A 31 7.96 6.11 2.65
C GLU A 31 6.82 5.24 3.22
N ASN A 32 7.13 4.37 4.19
CA ASN A 32 6.14 3.57 4.91
C ASN A 32 5.17 4.46 5.72
N ILE A 33 5.68 5.52 6.34
CA ILE A 33 4.85 6.50 7.06
C ILE A 33 3.93 7.22 6.08
N MET A 34 4.45 7.72 4.96
CA MET A 34 3.64 8.41 3.95
C MET A 34 2.54 7.50 3.40
N LEU A 35 2.85 6.25 3.07
CA LEU A 35 1.85 5.29 2.61
C LEU A 35 0.78 5.04 3.68
N SER A 36 1.19 4.86 4.94
CA SER A 36 0.25 4.64 6.06
C SER A 36 -0.71 5.82 6.26
N VAL A 37 -0.20 7.05 6.14
CA VAL A 37 -1.02 8.27 6.19
C VAL A 37 -2.01 8.31 5.04
N LEU A 38 -1.59 7.97 3.82
CA LEU A 38 -2.48 7.92 2.65
C LEU A 38 -3.56 6.85 2.79
N LEU A 39 -3.22 5.68 3.35
CA LEU A 39 -4.16 4.58 3.57
C LEU A 39 -5.19 4.92 4.66
N ILE A 40 -4.75 5.45 5.80
CA ILE A 40 -5.65 5.89 6.88
C ILE A 40 -6.49 7.07 6.43
N GLY A 41 -5.86 8.09 5.85
CA GLY A 41 -6.53 9.28 5.33
C GLY A 41 -7.55 8.92 4.25
N GLY A 42 -7.17 8.06 3.30
CA GLY A 42 -8.07 7.53 2.28
C GLY A 42 -9.25 6.78 2.88
N ALA A 43 -9.02 5.90 3.86
CA ALA A 43 -10.08 5.16 4.55
C ALA A 43 -11.07 6.09 5.27
N ILE A 44 -10.58 7.09 6.01
CA ILE A 44 -11.41 8.11 6.69
C ILE A 44 -12.21 8.92 5.65
N LEU A 45 -11.55 9.37 4.59
CA LEU A 45 -12.18 10.16 3.53
C LEU A 45 -13.27 9.38 2.78
N THR A 46 -13.21 8.04 2.72
CA THR A 46 -14.32 7.27 2.14
C THR A 46 -15.64 7.39 2.92
N MET A 47 -15.64 7.90 4.16
CA MET A 47 -16.84 8.13 4.97
C MET A 47 -17.59 9.41 4.56
N SER A 48 -16.86 10.48 4.26
CA SER A 48 -17.44 11.80 3.95
C SER A 48 -17.37 12.16 2.46
N LYS A 49 -16.31 11.74 1.77
CA LYS A 49 -16.04 12.01 0.35
C LYS A 49 -15.65 10.71 -0.34
N ARG A 50 -16.64 9.80 -0.48
CA ARG A 50 -16.48 8.45 -1.07
C ARG A 50 -15.50 8.40 -2.24
N ASN A 51 -15.73 9.18 -3.29
CA ASN A 51 -14.94 9.09 -4.52
C ASN A 51 -13.50 9.53 -4.31
N LEU A 52 -13.29 10.61 -3.57
CA LEU A 52 -11.95 11.12 -3.26
C LEU A 52 -11.16 10.12 -2.42
N GLY A 53 -11.78 9.55 -1.39
CA GLY A 53 -11.15 8.51 -0.57
C GLY A 53 -10.78 7.27 -1.38
N LEU A 54 -11.70 6.76 -2.22
CA LEU A 54 -11.43 5.61 -3.07
C LEU A 54 -10.33 5.89 -4.11
N SER A 55 -10.27 7.10 -4.67
CA SER A 55 -9.18 7.48 -5.58
C SER A 55 -7.82 7.50 -4.89
N ILE A 56 -7.74 8.04 -3.67
CA ILE A 56 -6.50 8.02 -2.88
C ILE A 56 -6.07 6.57 -2.61
N LEU A 57 -6.99 5.71 -2.19
CA LEU A 57 -6.69 4.29 -1.92
C LEU A 57 -6.25 3.56 -3.19
N ALA A 58 -6.92 3.77 -4.31
CA ALA A 58 -6.55 3.18 -5.60
C ALA A 58 -5.14 3.61 -6.03
N ILE A 59 -4.86 4.92 -6.04
CA ILE A 59 -3.56 5.45 -6.50
C ILE A 59 -2.43 4.97 -5.60
N SER A 60 -2.57 5.14 -4.28
CA SER A 60 -1.52 4.79 -3.31
C SER A 60 -1.19 3.30 -3.34
N SER A 61 -2.21 2.44 -3.33
CA SER A 61 -2.00 0.98 -3.33
C SER A 61 -1.42 0.46 -4.64
N LEU A 62 -1.91 0.93 -5.79
CA LEU A 62 -1.41 0.50 -7.10
C LEU A 62 0.01 1.00 -7.36
N TYR A 63 0.28 2.27 -7.03
CA TYR A 63 1.63 2.82 -7.14
C TYR A 63 2.62 2.00 -6.31
N TYR A 64 2.27 1.69 -5.07
CA TYR A 64 3.15 0.93 -4.18
C TYR A 64 3.30 -0.54 -4.60
N SER A 65 2.24 -1.16 -5.12
CA SER A 65 2.33 -2.50 -5.71
C SER A 65 3.29 -2.53 -6.90
N GLY A 66 3.24 -1.51 -7.78
CA GLY A 66 4.14 -1.37 -8.92
C GLY A 66 5.58 -1.03 -8.53
N ARG A 67 5.79 -0.45 -7.34
CA ARG A 67 7.14 -0.29 -6.76
C ARG A 67 7.69 -1.64 -6.29
N ILE A 68 6.90 -2.41 -5.55
CA ILE A 68 7.30 -3.73 -5.04
C ILE A 68 7.52 -4.74 -6.18
N SER A 69 6.82 -4.58 -7.30
CA SER A 69 6.98 -5.47 -8.46
C SER A 69 8.29 -5.27 -9.23
N ARG A 70 9.05 -4.20 -8.95
CA ARG A 70 10.33 -3.92 -9.62
C ARG A 70 11.49 -4.64 -8.92
N SER A 71 12.41 -5.19 -9.70
CA SER A 71 13.66 -5.77 -9.21
C SER A 71 14.58 -4.68 -8.64
N VAL A 72 15.28 -4.97 -7.55
CA VAL A 72 16.33 -4.10 -7.01
C VAL A 72 17.66 -4.85 -7.04
N ILE A 73 18.75 -4.12 -7.26
CA ILE A 73 20.10 -4.67 -7.24
C ILE A 73 20.39 -5.12 -5.80
N THR A 74 20.62 -6.41 -5.60
CA THR A 74 20.97 -6.97 -4.30
C THR A 74 22.37 -6.53 -3.87
N THR A 75 22.70 -6.73 -2.59
CA THR A 75 24.07 -6.54 -2.07
C THR A 75 25.12 -7.40 -2.78
N MET A 76 24.70 -8.43 -3.51
CA MET A 76 25.55 -9.33 -4.32
C MET A 76 25.66 -8.88 -5.79
N GLY A 77 25.11 -7.72 -6.16
CA GLY A 77 25.15 -7.20 -7.53
C GLY A 77 24.20 -7.90 -8.51
N THR A 78 23.32 -8.78 -8.02
CA THR A 78 22.35 -9.51 -8.85
C THR A 78 21.00 -8.80 -8.87
N LEU A 79 20.28 -8.89 -9.99
CA LEU A 79 18.88 -8.48 -10.09
C LEU A 79 18.03 -9.57 -9.43
N ALA A 80 17.61 -9.36 -8.18
CA ALA A 80 16.61 -10.22 -7.56
C ALA A 80 15.24 -9.52 -7.63
N PRO A 81 14.16 -10.25 -7.96
CA PRO A 81 12.83 -9.68 -7.94
C PRO A 81 12.41 -9.40 -6.49
N LEU A 82 12.11 -8.13 -6.15
CA LEU A 82 11.69 -7.78 -4.79
C LEU A 82 10.37 -8.45 -4.39
N TRP A 83 9.55 -8.81 -5.39
CA TRP A 83 8.24 -9.41 -5.19
C TRP A 83 8.31 -10.80 -4.56
N GLU A 84 9.38 -11.58 -4.71
CA GLU A 84 9.44 -12.93 -4.13
C GLU A 84 9.40 -12.88 -2.60
N THR A 85 10.10 -11.92 -2.01
CA THR A 85 10.12 -11.70 -0.56
C THR A 85 8.92 -10.90 -0.06
N HIS A 86 8.24 -10.16 -0.94
CA HIS A 86 7.15 -9.24 -0.61
C HIS A 86 5.82 -9.61 -1.27
N ALA A 87 5.69 -10.84 -1.79
CA ALA A 87 4.52 -11.30 -2.53
C ALA A 87 3.21 -11.15 -1.73
N PRO A 88 3.17 -11.45 -0.42
CA PRO A 88 1.94 -11.25 0.36
C PRO A 88 1.50 -9.79 0.38
N VAL A 89 2.43 -8.85 0.59
CA VAL A 89 2.12 -7.41 0.65
C VAL A 89 1.70 -6.89 -0.71
N PHE A 90 2.39 -7.32 -1.78
CA PHE A 90 2.05 -6.99 -3.16
C PHE A 90 0.61 -7.39 -3.50
N ILE A 91 0.23 -8.64 -3.21
CA ILE A 91 -1.11 -9.16 -3.50
C ILE A 91 -2.18 -8.34 -2.77
N VAL A 92 -1.96 -8.06 -1.50
CA VAL A 92 -2.94 -7.33 -0.68
C VAL A 92 -3.11 -5.87 -1.15
N LEU A 93 -2.02 -5.21 -1.55
CA LEU A 93 -2.07 -3.87 -2.16
C LEU A 93 -2.81 -3.89 -3.51
N MET A 94 -2.53 -4.88 -4.36
CA MET A 94 -3.23 -5.07 -5.63
C MET A 94 -4.74 -5.25 -5.42
N ILE A 95 -5.14 -6.10 -4.47
CA ILE A 95 -6.55 -6.32 -4.12
C ILE A 95 -7.18 -4.99 -3.67
N LEU A 96 -6.54 -4.26 -2.77
CA LEU A 96 -7.05 -2.97 -2.30
C LEU A 96 -7.23 -1.98 -3.47
N GLY A 97 -6.26 -1.90 -4.37
CA GLY A 97 -6.28 -1.01 -5.52
C GLY A 97 -7.38 -1.35 -6.52
N VAL A 98 -7.44 -2.61 -6.94
CA VAL A 98 -8.45 -3.10 -7.88
C VAL A 98 -9.86 -2.96 -7.31
N MET A 99 -10.07 -3.30 -6.03
CA MET A 99 -11.36 -3.10 -5.38
C MET A 99 -11.75 -1.63 -5.30
N SER A 100 -10.80 -0.74 -5.00
CA SER A 100 -11.06 0.70 -4.96
C SER A 100 -11.45 1.25 -6.33
N ILE A 101 -10.79 0.81 -7.42
CA ILE A 101 -11.19 1.15 -8.80
C ILE A 101 -12.58 0.58 -9.12
N ALA A 102 -12.82 -0.71 -8.86
CA ALA A 102 -14.10 -1.35 -9.16
C ALA A 102 -15.28 -0.63 -8.48
N MET A 103 -15.06 -0.12 -7.26
CA MET A 103 -16.05 0.66 -6.51
C MET A 103 -16.22 2.11 -7.01
N LEU A 104 -15.23 2.67 -7.70
CA LEU A 104 -15.37 3.94 -8.42
C LEU A 104 -16.14 3.76 -9.73
N SER A 105 -15.95 2.62 -10.41
CA SER A 105 -16.63 2.29 -11.67
C SER A 105 -18.09 1.90 -11.49
N LYS A 106 -18.45 1.27 -10.36
CA LYS A 106 -19.84 1.03 -9.95
C LYS A 106 -20.43 2.33 -9.38
N ARG A 107 -20.84 3.23 -10.28
CA ARG A 107 -21.69 4.38 -9.93
C ARG A 107 -23.08 3.91 -9.56
#